data_AF-A0A6S7K7X7-F1
#
_entry.id   AF-A0A6S7K7X7-F1
#
_cell.length_a   1.000
_cell.length_b   1.000
_cell.length_c   1.000
_cell.angle_alpha   90.00
_cell.angle_beta   90.00
_cell.angle_gamma   90.00
#
_symmetry.space_group_name_H-M   'P 1'
#
loop_
_entity.id
_entity.type
_entity.pdbx_description
1 polymer ?
#
loop_
_entity_poly.entity_id
_entity_poly.type
_entity_poly.pdbx_seq_one_letter_code
_entity_poly.pdbx_strand_id
1 'polypeptide(L)'
;VCSPHVMRVITLIAYLSSQPAVKSALLFFLKPGNPDEVPFPDLLNSLLRILKITSEELVISRLKYCVVTIIQSLCDPQISLTLFDTPFSLNQLGDAMPDRDMFASICSALLENIGSTSQSYATILQVLRTIVMLTDHDYGLFHIKQALNKDKDVFYRLFQRLCASFKPGIPGPDSLSTLSTATELLQLLMPSSTPGVPGKPEDATEDTESTAMETGNKEEERKIETENDGDKVEEIDIDVEGKDGKDQQSEK
;
A
#
# COMPACT_ATOMS: atom_id res chain seq x y z
N VAL A 1 -25.82 -15.89 7.05
CA VAL A 1 -24.50 -15.21 6.98
C VAL A 1 -24.47 -14.09 5.95
N CYS A 2 -25.30 -14.11 4.90
CA CYS A 2 -25.58 -12.92 4.08
C CYS A 2 -27.06 -12.80 3.78
N SER A 3 -27.73 -11.78 4.33
CA SER A 3 -29.03 -11.40 3.80
C SER A 3 -28.83 -10.60 2.49
N PRO A 4 -29.82 -10.61 1.58
CA PRO A 4 -29.78 -9.75 0.39
C PRO A 4 -29.57 -8.26 0.73
N HIS A 5 -30.03 -7.82 1.91
CA HIS A 5 -29.82 -6.47 2.40
C HIS A 5 -28.34 -6.20 2.72
N VAL A 6 -27.66 -7.11 3.42
CA VAL A 6 -26.22 -6.99 3.70
C VAL A 6 -25.42 -6.90 2.40
N MET A 7 -25.76 -7.73 1.40
CA MET A 7 -25.11 -7.69 0.08
C MET A 7 -25.31 -6.37 -0.66
N ARG A 8 -26.49 -5.75 -0.57
CA ARG A 8 -26.74 -4.44 -1.17
C ARG A 8 -25.95 -3.34 -0.46
N VAL A 9 -25.97 -3.36 0.87
CA VAL A 9 -25.25 -2.37 1.70
C VAL A 9 -23.75 -2.46 1.46
N ILE A 10 -23.15 -3.64 1.52
CA ILE A 10 -21.70 -3.81 1.34
C ILE A 10 -21.26 -3.47 -0.10
N THR A 11 -22.09 -3.75 -1.10
CA THR A 11 -21.81 -3.36 -2.50
C THR A 11 -21.84 -1.85 -2.64
N LEU A 12 -22.81 -1.17 -2.00
CA LEU A 12 -22.87 0.28 -1.98
C LEU A 12 -21.65 0.89 -1.27
N ILE A 13 -21.27 0.35 -0.10
CA ILE A 13 -20.08 0.80 0.63
C ILE A 13 -18.82 0.59 -0.22
N ALA A 14 -18.68 -0.54 -0.91
CA ALA A 14 -17.54 -0.77 -1.81
C ALA A 14 -17.46 0.28 -2.92
N TYR A 15 -18.58 0.63 -3.54
CA TYR A 15 -18.61 1.69 -4.54
C TYR A 15 -18.27 3.06 -3.94
N LEU A 16 -18.89 3.41 -2.80
CA LEU A 16 -18.70 4.71 -2.16
C LEU A 16 -17.32 4.87 -1.51
N SER A 17 -16.67 3.78 -1.09
CA SER A 17 -15.34 3.83 -0.47
C SER A 17 -14.26 4.40 -1.38
N SER A 18 -14.50 4.40 -2.69
CA SER A 18 -13.65 5.07 -3.69
C SER A 18 -13.71 6.61 -3.63
N GLN A 19 -14.66 7.18 -2.89
CA GLN A 19 -14.82 8.62 -2.73
C GLN A 19 -14.03 9.10 -1.51
N PRO A 20 -13.16 10.14 -1.64
CA PRO A 20 -12.33 10.63 -0.54
C PRO A 20 -13.05 10.94 0.78
N ALA A 21 -14.22 11.58 0.69
CA ALA A 21 -15.02 11.92 1.88
C ALA A 21 -15.54 10.67 2.60
N VAL A 22 -15.97 9.67 1.84
CA VAL A 22 -16.49 8.41 2.39
C VAL A 22 -15.36 7.59 2.99
N LYS A 23 -14.21 7.52 2.31
CA LYS A 23 -13.02 6.87 2.86
C LYS A 23 -12.64 7.47 4.21
N SER A 24 -12.57 8.80 4.31
CA SER A 24 -12.24 9.51 5.56
C SER A 24 -13.23 9.15 6.68
N ALA A 25 -14.52 9.10 6.38
CA ALA A 25 -15.54 8.68 7.34
C ALA A 25 -15.39 7.20 7.73
N LEU A 26 -15.13 6.31 6.78
CA LEU A 26 -14.91 4.88 7.05
C LEU A 26 -13.66 4.66 7.90
N LEU A 27 -12.57 5.38 7.67
CA LEU A 27 -11.36 5.32 8.50
C LEU A 27 -11.66 5.69 9.95
N PHE A 28 -12.57 6.64 10.19
CA PHE A 28 -13.04 6.98 11.54
C PHE A 28 -13.93 5.87 12.14
N PHE A 29 -14.92 5.39 11.39
CA PHE A 29 -15.89 4.40 11.88
C PHE A 29 -15.30 2.99 12.07
N LEU A 30 -14.23 2.65 11.37
CA LEU A 30 -13.58 1.35 11.42
C LEU A 30 -12.49 1.25 12.49
N LYS A 31 -12.18 2.35 13.19
CA LYS A 31 -11.18 2.31 14.26
C LYS A 31 -11.59 1.31 15.33
N PRO A 32 -10.68 0.39 15.72
CA PRO A 32 -10.93 -0.41 16.91
C PRO A 32 -10.95 0.52 18.13
N GLY A 33 -11.92 0.34 19.01
CA GLY A 33 -12.08 1.22 20.18
C GLY A 33 -13.17 0.75 21.13
N ASN A 34 -13.37 1.52 22.20
CA ASN A 34 -14.46 1.27 23.14
C ASN A 34 -15.79 1.66 22.45
N PRO A 35 -16.87 0.85 22.54
CA PRO A 35 -18.19 1.18 22.00
C PRO A 35 -18.75 2.55 22.45
N ASP A 36 -18.26 3.09 23.57
CA ASP A 36 -18.65 4.44 24.03
C ASP A 36 -17.98 5.58 23.24
N GLU A 37 -16.88 5.29 22.53
CA GLU A 37 -16.06 6.27 21.79
C GLU A 37 -16.21 6.12 20.27
N VAL A 38 -16.41 4.88 19.80
CA VAL A 38 -16.50 4.56 18.37
C VAL A 38 -17.85 3.93 18.05
N PRO A 39 -18.56 4.40 17.01
CA PRO A 39 -19.90 3.90 16.69
C PRO A 39 -19.95 2.42 16.29
N PHE A 40 -18.87 1.88 15.69
CA PHE A 40 -18.84 0.54 15.11
C PHE A 40 -17.51 -0.21 15.36
N PRO A 41 -17.14 -0.48 16.62
CA PRO A 41 -15.81 -1.00 16.97
C PRO A 41 -15.51 -2.39 16.37
N ASP A 42 -16.54 -3.20 16.12
CA ASP A 42 -16.40 -4.55 15.56
C ASP A 42 -16.53 -4.63 14.03
N LEU A 43 -16.79 -3.51 13.36
CA LEU A 43 -17.09 -3.51 11.93
C LEU A 43 -15.88 -3.98 11.11
N LEU A 44 -14.69 -3.47 11.42
CA LEU A 44 -13.45 -3.93 10.76
C LEU A 44 -13.27 -5.44 10.94
N ASN A 45 -13.36 -5.93 12.17
CA ASN A 45 -13.22 -7.36 12.47
C ASN A 45 -14.26 -8.21 11.73
N SER A 46 -15.48 -7.71 11.60
CA SER A 46 -16.56 -8.37 10.85
C SER A 46 -16.24 -8.43 9.35
N LEU A 47 -15.72 -7.34 8.76
CA LEU A 47 -15.26 -7.31 7.38
C LEU A 47 -14.09 -8.28 7.15
N LEU A 48 -13.08 -8.27 8.02
CA LEU A 48 -11.94 -9.19 7.91
C LEU A 48 -12.36 -10.66 8.08
N ARG A 49 -13.33 -10.94 8.94
CA ARG A 49 -13.89 -12.29 9.12
C ARG A 49 -14.55 -12.83 7.86
N ILE A 50 -15.17 -11.98 7.05
CA ILE A 50 -15.77 -12.37 5.77
C ILE A 50 -14.72 -12.99 4.83
N LEU A 51 -13.50 -12.44 4.80
CA LEU A 51 -12.42 -12.97 3.97
C LEU A 51 -12.04 -14.41 4.36
N LYS A 52 -12.27 -14.80 5.61
CA LYS A 52 -11.97 -16.14 6.13
C LYS A 52 -13.05 -17.18 5.83
N ILE A 53 -14.27 -16.74 5.48
CA ILE A 53 -15.37 -17.66 5.20
C ILE A 53 -14.97 -18.54 4.01
N THR A 54 -15.14 -19.86 4.14
CA THR A 54 -14.97 -20.80 3.03
C THR A 54 -16.36 -21.20 2.54
N SER A 55 -16.68 -20.85 1.30
CA SER A 55 -17.93 -21.23 0.64
C SER A 55 -17.76 -21.08 -0.87
N GLU A 56 -18.35 -21.99 -1.62
CA GLU A 56 -18.43 -21.97 -3.09
C GLU A 56 -19.63 -21.14 -3.60
N GLU A 57 -20.46 -20.63 -2.68
CA GLU A 57 -21.59 -19.79 -3.06
C GLU A 57 -21.11 -18.50 -3.73
N LEU A 58 -21.67 -18.19 -4.90
CA LEU A 58 -21.38 -16.97 -5.66
C LEU A 58 -21.61 -15.70 -4.82
N VAL A 59 -22.61 -15.73 -3.93
CA VAL A 59 -22.93 -14.62 -3.02
C VAL A 59 -21.77 -14.33 -2.07
N ILE A 60 -21.16 -15.37 -1.49
CA ILE A 60 -20.01 -15.23 -0.60
C ILE A 60 -18.77 -14.78 -1.37
N SER A 61 -18.57 -15.28 -2.59
CA SER A 61 -17.47 -14.82 -3.48
C SER A 61 -17.61 -13.34 -3.81
N ARG A 62 -18.83 -12.88 -4.13
CA ARG A 62 -19.12 -11.45 -4.38
C ARG A 62 -18.93 -10.61 -3.12
N LEU A 63 -19.32 -11.12 -1.96
CA LEU A 63 -19.14 -10.42 -0.69
C LEU A 63 -17.66 -10.18 -0.40
N LYS A 64 -16.82 -11.21 -0.55
CA LYS A 64 -15.36 -11.10 -0.39
C LYS A 64 -14.78 -10.08 -1.34
N TYR A 65 -15.20 -10.11 -2.62
CA TYR A 65 -14.78 -9.12 -3.60
C TYR A 65 -15.08 -7.69 -3.11
N CYS A 66 -16.31 -7.41 -2.65
CA CYS A 66 -16.68 -6.11 -2.11
C CYS A 66 -15.82 -5.72 -0.90
N VAL A 67 -15.54 -6.66 0.01
CA VAL A 67 -14.67 -6.39 1.17
C VAL A 67 -13.25 -6.05 0.74
N VAL A 68 -12.67 -6.79 -0.21
CA VAL A 68 -11.32 -6.49 -0.71
C VAL A 68 -11.30 -5.14 -1.43
N THR A 69 -12.35 -4.78 -2.18
CA THR A 69 -12.47 -3.43 -2.78
C THR A 69 -12.50 -2.34 -1.72
N ILE A 70 -13.26 -2.51 -0.63
CA ILE A 70 -13.29 -1.55 0.48
C ILE A 70 -11.89 -1.40 1.08
N ILE A 71 -11.23 -2.52 1.38
CA ILE A 71 -9.86 -2.51 1.93
C ILE A 71 -8.89 -1.80 0.97
N GLN A 72 -8.96 -2.11 -0.33
CA GLN A 72 -8.14 -1.48 -1.34
C GLN A 72 -8.34 0.04 -1.32
N SER A 73 -9.57 0.53 -1.32
CA SER A 73 -9.84 1.97 -1.30
C SER A 73 -9.41 2.64 0.02
N LEU A 74 -9.58 1.96 1.16
CA LEU A 74 -9.10 2.46 2.45
C LEU A 74 -7.58 2.60 2.48
N CYS A 75 -6.86 1.72 1.80
CA CYS A 75 -5.40 1.70 1.78
C CYS A 75 -4.79 2.36 0.54
N ASP A 76 -5.58 3.02 -0.31
CA ASP A 76 -5.08 3.70 -1.50
C ASP A 76 -4.79 5.17 -1.16
N PRO A 77 -3.52 5.60 -1.04
CA PRO A 77 -3.19 6.98 -0.67
C PRO A 77 -3.67 8.04 -1.68
N GLN A 78 -3.97 7.64 -2.92
CA GLN A 78 -4.51 8.55 -3.96
C GLN A 78 -5.96 8.92 -3.71
N ILE A 79 -6.69 8.11 -2.94
CA ILE A 79 -8.06 8.40 -2.54
C ILE A 79 -7.99 9.27 -1.28
N SER A 80 -7.81 10.57 -1.45
CA SER A 80 -7.69 11.52 -0.34
C SER A 80 -8.39 12.83 -0.62
N LEU A 81 -8.82 13.53 0.45
CA LEU A 81 -9.42 14.86 0.35
C LEU A 81 -8.40 15.94 -0.02
N THR A 82 -7.12 15.63 0.19
CA THR A 82 -5.98 16.48 -0.16
C THR A 82 -5.18 15.81 -1.27
N LEU A 83 -4.77 16.59 -2.27
CA LEU A 83 -3.83 16.12 -3.28
C LEU A 83 -2.44 15.97 -2.66
N PHE A 84 -1.74 14.91 -3.06
CA PHE A 84 -0.36 14.66 -2.67
C PHE A 84 0.51 14.50 -3.91
N ASP A 85 1.68 15.12 -3.91
CA ASP A 85 2.73 14.83 -4.88
C ASP A 85 3.50 13.59 -4.43
N THR A 86 3.90 12.75 -5.38
CA THR A 86 4.77 11.60 -5.10
C THR A 86 6.23 12.05 -5.06
N PRO A 87 7.06 11.54 -4.13
CA PRO A 87 6.79 10.50 -3.13
C PRO A 87 6.00 10.99 -1.91
N PHE A 88 5.15 10.12 -1.34
CA PHE A 88 4.33 10.45 -0.17
C PHE A 88 5.16 10.70 1.08
N SER A 89 4.92 11.84 1.75
CA SER A 89 5.46 12.06 3.10
C SER A 89 4.66 11.29 4.16
N LEU A 90 5.30 10.96 5.29
CA LEU A 90 4.67 10.22 6.38
C LEU A 90 3.43 10.93 6.95
N ASN A 91 3.46 12.26 7.01
CA ASN A 91 2.33 13.08 7.49
C ASN A 91 1.13 13.00 6.54
N GLN A 92 1.37 13.10 5.22
CA GLN A 92 0.31 12.95 4.21
C GLN A 92 -0.32 11.56 4.26
N LEU A 93 0.50 10.55 4.54
CA LEU A 93 0.03 9.18 4.63
C LEU A 93 -0.78 8.92 5.91
N GLY A 94 -0.44 9.58 7.02
CA GLY A 94 -1.15 9.46 8.30
C GLY A 94 -2.62 9.88 8.22
N ASP A 95 -2.94 10.89 7.41
CA ASP A 95 -4.31 11.39 7.25
C ASP A 95 -5.11 10.63 6.19
N ALA A 96 -4.43 9.97 5.25
CA ALA A 96 -5.05 9.27 4.13
C ALA A 96 -5.12 7.75 4.31
N MET A 97 -4.49 7.16 5.33
CA MET A 97 -4.38 5.72 5.49
C MET A 97 -4.99 5.22 6.80
N PRO A 98 -5.23 3.91 6.92
CA PRO A 98 -5.53 3.29 8.20
C PRO A 98 -4.41 3.55 9.22
N ASP A 99 -4.82 3.77 10.47
CA ASP A 99 -3.86 3.82 11.57
C ASP A 99 -3.07 2.52 11.69
N ARG A 100 -1.96 2.57 12.43
CA ARG A 100 -0.98 1.48 12.53
C ARG A 100 -1.63 0.14 12.90
N ASP A 101 -2.58 0.15 13.84
CA ASP A 101 -3.14 -1.08 14.40
C ASP A 101 -4.23 -1.66 13.47
N MET A 102 -5.05 -0.79 12.87
CA MET A 102 -5.97 -1.17 11.79
C MET A 102 -5.22 -1.72 10.57
N PHE A 103 -4.17 -1.03 10.13
CA PHE A 103 -3.38 -1.43 8.96
C PHE A 103 -2.67 -2.77 9.17
N ALA A 104 -2.09 -2.99 10.36
CA ALA A 104 -1.48 -4.28 10.72
C ALA A 104 -2.50 -5.44 10.72
N SER A 105 -3.72 -5.17 11.18
CA SER A 105 -4.81 -6.16 11.17
C SER A 105 -5.25 -6.50 9.75
N ILE A 106 -5.38 -5.49 8.88
CA ILE A 106 -5.66 -5.65 7.45
C ILE A 106 -4.57 -6.50 6.78
N CYS A 107 -3.30 -6.13 6.92
CA CYS A 107 -2.18 -6.85 6.31
C CYS A 107 -2.14 -8.33 6.73
N SER A 108 -2.36 -8.60 8.01
CA SER A 108 -2.40 -9.97 8.55
C SER A 108 -3.54 -10.78 7.93
N ALA A 109 -4.74 -10.20 7.81
CA ALA A 109 -5.89 -10.87 7.21
C ALA A 109 -5.74 -11.12 5.70
N LEU A 110 -5.11 -10.20 4.97
CA LEU A 110 -4.80 -10.38 3.54
C LEU A 110 -3.81 -11.53 3.34
N LEU A 111 -2.73 -11.59 4.14
CA LEU A 111 -1.75 -12.69 4.06
C LEU A 111 -2.38 -14.05 4.42
N GLU A 112 -3.18 -14.11 5.48
CA GLU A 112 -3.89 -15.33 5.85
C GLU A 112 -4.81 -15.82 4.71
N ASN A 113 -5.43 -14.90 3.97
CA ASN A 113 -6.30 -15.24 2.83
C ASN A 113 -5.51 -15.87 1.67
N ILE A 114 -4.35 -15.30 1.28
CA ILE A 114 -3.55 -15.87 0.19
C ILE A 114 -2.92 -17.21 0.55
N GLY A 115 -2.60 -17.42 1.83
CA GLY A 115 -2.06 -18.69 2.34
C GLY A 115 -3.12 -19.77 2.58
N SER A 116 -4.40 -19.50 2.28
CA SER A 116 -5.50 -20.42 2.50
C SER A 116 -5.58 -21.49 1.41
N THR A 117 -5.83 -22.74 1.81
CA THR A 117 -6.07 -23.85 0.88
C THR A 117 -7.47 -23.86 0.29
N SER A 118 -8.39 -23.10 0.86
CA SER A 118 -9.83 -23.22 0.60
C SER A 118 -10.43 -22.04 -0.18
N GLN A 119 -9.69 -20.94 -0.34
CA GLN A 119 -10.14 -19.76 -1.08
C GLN A 119 -10.01 -19.98 -2.59
N SER A 120 -10.91 -19.46 -3.43
CA SER A 120 -10.76 -19.56 -4.88
C SER A 120 -9.55 -18.76 -5.38
N TYR A 121 -8.93 -19.17 -6.48
CA TYR A 121 -7.82 -18.42 -7.08
C TYR A 121 -8.22 -17.00 -7.49
N ALA A 122 -9.46 -16.80 -7.96
CA ALA A 122 -9.98 -15.45 -8.24
C ALA A 122 -9.98 -14.53 -7.00
N THR A 123 -10.34 -15.07 -5.83
CA THR A 123 -10.31 -14.30 -4.56
C THR A 123 -8.87 -14.00 -4.15
N ILE A 124 -8.00 -15.02 -4.19
CA ILE A 124 -6.58 -14.88 -3.84
C ILE A 124 -5.91 -13.86 -4.75
N LEU A 125 -6.17 -13.91 -6.05
CA LEU A 125 -5.64 -12.98 -7.03
C LEU A 125 -6.05 -11.53 -6.72
N GLN A 126 -7.31 -11.31 -6.34
CA GLN A 126 -7.77 -9.97 -5.95
C GLN A 126 -7.04 -9.47 -4.70
N VAL A 127 -6.86 -10.33 -3.69
CA VAL A 127 -6.11 -10.01 -2.47
C VAL A 127 -4.64 -9.74 -2.77
N LEU A 128 -4.00 -10.54 -3.63
CA LEU A 128 -2.61 -10.34 -4.05
C LEU A 128 -2.42 -8.99 -4.74
N ARG A 129 -3.33 -8.59 -5.63
CA ARG A 129 -3.27 -7.27 -6.28
C ARG A 129 -3.38 -6.14 -5.27
N THR A 130 -4.23 -6.29 -4.25
CA THR A 130 -4.27 -5.33 -3.14
C THR A 130 -2.94 -5.28 -2.41
N ILE A 131 -2.34 -6.43 -2.07
CA ILE A 131 -1.03 -6.47 -1.40
C ILE A 131 0.07 -5.80 -2.25
N VAL A 132 0.09 -6.03 -3.57
CA VAL A 132 1.02 -5.38 -4.51
C VAL A 132 0.86 -3.86 -4.45
N MET A 133 -0.38 -3.35 -4.51
CA MET A 133 -0.63 -1.90 -4.34
C MET A 133 -0.09 -1.37 -3.01
N LEU A 134 -0.23 -2.12 -1.91
CA LEU A 134 0.34 -1.71 -0.61
C LEU A 134 1.87 -1.64 -0.63
N THR A 135 2.54 -2.34 -1.55
CA THR A 135 4.01 -2.27 -1.67
C THR A 135 4.51 -1.06 -2.46
N ASP A 136 3.63 -0.26 -3.05
CA ASP A 136 4.01 0.96 -3.79
C ASP A 136 4.57 2.07 -2.88
N HIS A 137 4.40 1.96 -1.56
CA HIS A 137 4.89 2.93 -0.58
C HIS A 137 5.48 2.24 0.66
N ASP A 138 6.46 2.91 1.29
CA ASP A 138 7.26 2.33 2.38
C ASP A 138 6.43 1.86 3.59
N TYR A 139 5.37 2.59 3.94
CA TYR A 139 4.49 2.23 5.05
C TYR A 139 3.78 0.88 4.83
N GLY A 140 3.29 0.63 3.61
CA GLY A 140 2.61 -0.61 3.30
C GLY A 140 3.59 -1.76 3.19
N LEU A 141 4.74 -1.53 2.54
CA LEU A 141 5.84 -2.49 2.50
C LEU A 141 6.32 -2.90 3.90
N PHE A 142 6.47 -1.93 4.82
CA PHE A 142 6.86 -2.17 6.20
C PHE A 142 5.89 -3.12 6.92
N HIS A 143 4.59 -2.85 6.84
CA HIS A 143 3.57 -3.65 7.51
C HIS A 143 3.38 -5.04 6.88
N ILE A 144 3.52 -5.17 5.55
CA ILE A 144 3.52 -6.47 4.87
C ILE A 144 4.72 -7.31 5.33
N LYS A 145 5.92 -6.74 5.40
CA LYS A 145 7.11 -7.42 5.92
C LYS A 145 6.92 -7.84 7.39
N GLN A 146 6.33 -6.98 8.21
CA GLN A 146 6.02 -7.31 9.60
C GLN A 146 5.03 -8.48 9.71
N ALA A 147 4.00 -8.51 8.87
CA ALA A 147 3.01 -9.58 8.86
C ALA A 147 3.61 -10.91 8.33
N LEU A 148 4.48 -10.86 7.32
CA LEU A 148 5.24 -12.02 6.82
C LEU A 148 6.19 -12.61 7.88
N ASN A 149 6.79 -11.78 8.72
CA ASN A 149 7.61 -12.27 9.83
C ASN A 149 6.81 -13.09 10.86
N LYS A 150 5.49 -12.84 10.97
CA LYS A 150 4.57 -13.63 11.81
C LYS A 150 4.13 -14.92 11.13
N ASP A 151 3.96 -14.93 9.81
CA ASP A 151 3.57 -16.11 9.02
C ASP A 151 4.54 -16.34 7.84
N LYS A 152 5.68 -16.96 8.16
CA LYS A 152 6.79 -17.16 7.21
C LYS A 152 6.48 -18.16 6.10
N ASP A 153 5.50 -19.02 6.33
CA ASP A 153 5.17 -20.12 5.41
C ASP A 153 4.05 -19.74 4.42
N VAL A 154 3.54 -18.51 4.45
CA VAL A 154 2.38 -18.10 3.65
C VAL A 154 2.60 -18.31 2.15
N PHE A 155 3.79 -17.92 1.64
CA PHE A 155 4.16 -18.11 0.25
C PHE A 155 4.40 -19.58 -0.07
N TYR A 156 5.04 -20.33 0.83
CA TYR A 156 5.24 -21.76 0.64
C TYR A 156 3.90 -22.48 0.45
N ARG A 157 2.90 -22.21 1.31
CA ARG A 157 1.55 -22.77 1.18
C ARG A 157 0.88 -22.38 -0.14
N LEU A 158 0.99 -21.11 -0.54
CA LEU A 158 0.45 -20.61 -1.81
C LEU A 158 1.09 -21.31 -3.01
N PHE A 159 2.42 -21.38 -3.09
CA PHE A 159 3.13 -22.01 -4.21
C PHE A 159 2.91 -23.53 -4.24
N GLN A 160 2.90 -24.20 -3.09
CA GLN A 160 2.58 -25.62 -3.02
C GLN A 160 1.20 -25.91 -3.62
N ARG A 161 0.22 -25.06 -3.28
CA ARG A 161 -1.14 -25.16 -3.82
C ARG A 161 -1.19 -24.86 -5.31
N LEU A 162 -0.52 -23.80 -5.77
CA LEU A 162 -0.39 -23.48 -7.19
C LEU A 162 0.17 -24.68 -7.94
N CYS A 163 1.32 -25.22 -7.54
CA CYS A 163 1.94 -26.42 -8.12
C CYS A 163 0.97 -27.61 -8.19
N ALA A 164 0.16 -27.85 -7.15
CA ALA A 164 -0.83 -28.93 -7.15
C ALA A 164 -1.91 -28.73 -8.23
N SER A 165 -2.29 -27.48 -8.55
CA SER A 165 -3.29 -27.19 -9.59
C SER A 165 -2.82 -27.42 -11.03
N PHE A 166 -1.51 -27.56 -11.27
CA PHE A 166 -0.97 -27.93 -12.60
C PHE A 166 -0.95 -29.45 -12.83
N LYS A 167 -1.11 -30.28 -11.78
CA LYS A 167 -1.05 -31.74 -11.90
C LYS A 167 -2.17 -32.36 -12.76
N PRO A 168 -3.44 -31.93 -12.69
CA PRO A 168 -4.52 -32.55 -13.44
C PRO A 168 -4.60 -32.10 -14.93
N GLY A 169 -3.73 -31.19 -15.39
CA GLY A 169 -3.74 -30.72 -16.78
C GLY A 169 -3.42 -29.23 -16.91
N ILE A 170 -3.96 -28.58 -17.94
CA ILE A 170 -3.73 -27.15 -18.19
C ILE A 170 -4.35 -26.33 -17.03
N PRO A 171 -3.56 -25.53 -16.31
CA PRO A 171 -4.03 -24.69 -15.21
C PRO A 171 -5.06 -23.67 -15.71
N GLY A 172 -6.08 -23.39 -14.91
CA GLY A 172 -7.07 -22.35 -15.22
C GLY A 172 -6.46 -20.94 -15.25
N PRO A 173 -7.05 -19.98 -15.97
CA PRO A 173 -6.51 -18.63 -16.15
C PRO A 173 -6.29 -17.89 -14.83
N ASP A 174 -7.15 -18.10 -13.84
CA ASP A 174 -7.02 -17.49 -12.51
C ASP A 174 -5.77 -17.99 -11.77
N SER A 175 -5.43 -19.28 -11.90
CA SER A 175 -4.24 -19.85 -11.24
C SER A 175 -2.94 -19.35 -11.87
N LEU A 176 -2.91 -19.17 -13.20
CA LEU A 176 -1.79 -18.57 -13.91
C LEU A 176 -1.61 -17.09 -13.53
N SER A 177 -2.71 -16.34 -13.50
CA SER A 177 -2.69 -14.94 -13.07
C SER A 177 -2.24 -14.80 -11.61
N THR A 178 -2.71 -15.69 -10.74
CA THR A 178 -2.29 -15.76 -9.34
C THR A 178 -0.80 -16.04 -9.22
N LEU A 179 -0.26 -16.99 -9.99
CA LEU A 179 1.16 -17.29 -10.01
C LEU A 179 1.97 -16.07 -10.45
N SER A 180 1.57 -15.42 -11.55
CA SER A 180 2.25 -14.24 -12.08
C SER A 180 2.29 -13.10 -11.05
N THR A 181 1.15 -12.75 -10.45
CA THR A 181 1.08 -11.69 -9.43
C THR A 181 1.82 -12.08 -8.14
N ALA A 182 1.81 -13.36 -7.76
CA ALA A 182 2.60 -13.82 -6.60
C ALA A 182 4.11 -13.68 -6.85
N THR A 183 4.58 -13.96 -8.07
CA THR A 183 6.00 -13.76 -8.42
C THR A 183 6.40 -12.30 -8.50
N GLU A 184 5.51 -11.43 -9.01
CA GLU A 184 5.69 -9.98 -8.99
C GLU A 184 5.81 -9.47 -7.55
N LEU A 185 4.91 -9.88 -6.67
CA LEU A 185 4.98 -9.51 -5.25
C LEU A 185 6.29 -9.97 -4.60
N LEU A 186 6.77 -11.18 -4.88
CA LEU A 186 8.08 -11.63 -4.37
C LEU A 186 9.22 -10.73 -4.85
N GLN A 187 9.21 -10.30 -6.11
CA GLN A 187 10.23 -9.40 -6.64
C GLN A 187 10.21 -8.04 -5.92
N LEU A 188 9.02 -7.51 -5.62
CA LEU A 188 8.84 -6.26 -4.88
C LEU A 188 9.29 -6.38 -3.41
N LEU A 189 9.16 -7.57 -2.81
CA LEU A 189 9.56 -7.81 -1.42
C LEU A 189 11.07 -8.03 -1.24
N MET A 190 11.76 -8.50 -2.29
CA MET A 190 13.20 -8.67 -2.25
C MET A 190 13.90 -7.30 -2.26
N PRO A 191 15.01 -7.14 -1.51
CA PRO A 191 15.80 -5.93 -1.59
C PRO A 191 16.25 -5.74 -3.04
N SER A 192 16.11 -4.52 -3.57
CA SER A 192 16.72 -4.20 -4.86
C SER A 192 18.21 -4.47 -4.73
N SER A 193 18.70 -5.40 -5.54
CA SER A 193 20.14 -5.63 -5.71
C SER A 193 20.73 -4.37 -6.34
N THR A 194 20.93 -3.33 -5.54
CA THR A 194 21.81 -2.24 -5.90
C THR A 194 23.19 -2.87 -5.98
N PRO A 195 23.85 -2.92 -7.17
CA PRO A 195 25.25 -3.27 -7.20
C PRO A 195 25.95 -2.23 -6.35
N GLY A 196 26.50 -2.67 -5.21
CA GLY A 196 27.22 -1.82 -4.29
C GLY A 196 28.25 -1.02 -5.07
N VAL A 197 28.22 0.30 -4.91
CA VAL A 197 29.33 1.15 -5.29
C VAL A 197 30.57 0.62 -4.56
N PRO A 198 31.62 0.18 -5.26
CA PRO A 198 32.79 -0.36 -4.59
C PRO A 198 33.61 0.79 -4.03
N GLY A 199 33.83 0.77 -2.72
CA GLY A 199 34.97 1.41 -2.07
C GLY A 199 34.74 2.80 -1.50
N LYS A 200 34.48 2.86 -0.20
CA LYS A 200 35.29 3.70 0.69
C LYS A 200 35.57 2.90 1.96
N PRO A 201 36.84 2.75 2.37
CA PRO A 201 37.21 1.94 3.52
C PRO A 201 36.67 2.57 4.81
N GLU A 202 36.01 1.76 5.63
CA GLU A 202 35.80 2.02 7.04
C GLU A 202 37.18 2.08 7.70
N ASP A 203 37.61 3.28 8.07
CA ASP A 203 38.77 3.45 8.93
C ASP A 203 38.30 3.22 10.37
N ALA A 204 38.81 2.15 10.95
CA ALA A 204 38.68 1.84 12.36
C ALA A 204 39.65 2.74 13.13
N THR A 205 39.12 3.56 14.03
CA THR A 205 39.88 4.04 15.18
C THR A 205 39.01 3.92 16.43
N GLU A 206 39.21 2.80 17.13
CA GLU A 206 39.13 2.81 18.59
C GLU A 206 40.24 3.73 19.09
N ASP A 207 39.90 4.73 19.90
CA ASP A 207 40.72 5.06 21.05
C ASP A 207 39.90 5.79 22.13
N THR A 208 40.28 5.45 23.35
CA THR A 208 39.54 5.50 24.60
C THR A 208 39.70 6.85 25.31
N GLU A 209 38.69 7.20 26.12
CA GLU A 209 38.77 7.99 27.36
C GLU A 209 39.12 9.50 27.31
N SER A 210 38.16 10.35 27.70
CA SER A 210 38.15 10.91 29.08
C SER A 210 37.00 11.89 29.30
N THR A 211 36.33 11.69 30.43
CA THR A 211 35.29 12.52 31.01
C THR A 211 35.89 13.78 31.65
N ALA A 212 35.36 14.96 31.33
CA ALA A 212 35.43 16.14 32.19
C ALA A 212 34.20 17.03 31.96
N MET A 213 33.36 17.13 33.00
CA MET A 213 32.39 18.21 33.17
C MET A 213 33.15 19.47 33.63
N GLU A 214 32.86 20.63 33.04
CA GLU A 214 32.65 21.86 33.81
C GLU A 214 31.96 22.97 32.99
N THR A 215 30.82 23.37 33.53
CA THR A 215 30.12 24.67 33.53
C THR A 215 30.78 25.90 32.91
N GLY A 216 29.99 26.75 32.23
CA GLY A 216 30.34 28.15 32.00
C GLY A 216 29.42 28.89 31.05
N ASN A 217 28.42 29.56 31.63
CA ASN A 217 27.47 30.48 31.00
C ASN A 217 28.16 31.69 30.33
N LYS A 218 27.63 32.20 29.19
CA LYS A 218 27.58 33.65 28.84
C LYS A 218 26.80 33.91 27.54
N GLU A 219 25.77 34.73 27.67
CA GLU A 219 25.05 35.46 26.61
C GLU A 219 25.98 36.40 25.84
N GLU A 220 25.75 36.58 24.53
CA GLU A 220 25.83 37.90 23.91
C GLU A 220 24.94 38.00 22.65
N GLU A 221 24.06 39.00 22.65
CA GLU A 221 23.17 39.41 21.56
C GLU A 221 23.90 40.19 20.45
N ARG A 222 23.16 40.37 19.33
CA ARG A 222 23.34 41.29 18.18
C ARG A 222 24.25 40.74 17.06
N LYS A 223 23.90 40.90 15.77
CA LYS A 223 23.30 42.07 15.12
C LYS A 223 22.74 41.69 13.75
N ILE A 224 21.60 42.27 13.39
CA ILE A 224 21.04 42.34 12.04
C ILE A 224 21.76 43.47 11.28
N GLU A 225 22.12 43.23 10.01
CA GLU A 225 22.35 44.21 8.92
C GLU A 225 22.25 43.36 7.61
N THR A 226 21.12 43.28 6.90
CA THR A 226 20.55 44.16 5.83
C THR A 226 21.44 44.41 4.60
N GLU A 227 20.77 44.32 3.44
CA GLU A 227 21.10 44.88 2.11
C GLU A 227 22.09 44.10 1.22
N ASN A 228 21.92 44.00 -0.09
CA ASN A 228 20.84 44.27 -1.05
C ASN A 228 21.37 43.73 -2.40
N ASP A 229 20.49 43.70 -3.40
CA ASP A 229 20.81 43.95 -4.81
C ASP A 229 21.15 42.76 -5.72
N GLY A 230 20.59 42.81 -6.93
CA GLY A 230 21.09 42.04 -8.07
C GLY A 230 20.08 41.18 -8.82
N ASP A 231 19.04 41.82 -9.35
CA ASP A 231 18.33 41.46 -10.57
C ASP A 231 19.25 40.83 -11.64
N LYS A 232 18.88 39.66 -12.18
CA LYS A 232 19.24 39.25 -13.54
C LYS A 232 18.32 38.13 -14.04
N VAL A 233 17.29 38.58 -14.72
CA VAL A 233 16.59 37.85 -15.78
C VAL A 233 17.62 37.44 -16.85
N GLU A 234 17.76 36.14 -17.12
CA GLU A 234 18.25 35.66 -18.41
C GLU A 234 17.06 35.07 -19.16
N GLU A 235 16.46 35.91 -19.99
CA GLU A 235 15.77 35.49 -21.21
C GLU A 235 16.77 34.77 -22.10
N ILE A 236 16.43 33.57 -22.57
CA ILE A 236 17.04 33.01 -23.76
C ILE A 236 15.90 32.63 -24.72
N ASP A 237 16.01 33.26 -25.88
CA ASP A 237 15.09 33.24 -26.99
C ASP A 237 14.75 31.84 -27.50
N ILE A 238 13.48 31.73 -27.85
CA ILE A 238 12.91 30.74 -28.75
C ILE A 238 13.32 31.14 -30.16
N ASP A 239 13.94 30.22 -30.92
CA ASP A 239 13.97 30.33 -32.37
C ASP A 239 13.17 29.19 -33.02
N VAL A 240 12.23 29.60 -33.85
CA VAL A 240 11.26 28.80 -34.59
C VAL A 240 11.63 28.88 -36.06
N GLU A 241 12.02 27.75 -36.65
CA GLU A 241 11.81 27.44 -38.06
C GLU A 241 11.45 25.94 -38.12
N GLY A 242 10.32 25.46 -38.64
CA GLY A 242 9.37 26.07 -39.56
C GLY A 242 9.67 25.62 -41.00
N LYS A 243 9.16 24.43 -41.38
CA LYS A 243 8.75 23.99 -42.73
C LYS A 243 8.55 22.48 -42.74
N ASP A 244 7.61 21.87 -43.44
CA ASP A 244 6.32 22.25 -44.01
C ASP A 244 5.82 20.98 -44.73
N GLY A 245 4.51 20.81 -44.81
CA GLY A 245 3.83 20.00 -45.83
C GLY A 245 3.67 18.51 -45.51
N LYS A 246 2.45 18.04 -45.22
CA LYS A 246 1.40 17.65 -46.21
C LYS A 246 1.73 16.31 -46.89
N ASP A 247 0.86 15.31 -47.00
CA ASP A 247 -0.59 15.30 -47.13
C ASP A 247 -1.12 13.86 -46.93
N GLN A 248 -2.39 13.78 -46.49
CA GLN A 248 -3.47 12.85 -46.92
C GLN A 248 -3.29 11.32 -46.75
N GLN A 249 -4.11 10.60 -45.98
CA GLN A 249 -5.57 10.36 -46.06
C GLN A 249 -5.96 9.16 -46.96
N SER A 250 -6.85 8.34 -46.39
CA SER A 250 -7.80 7.41 -47.00
C SER A 250 -7.39 5.97 -47.38
N GLU A 251 -8.11 5.06 -46.73
CA GLU A 251 -8.89 3.96 -47.33
C GLU A 251 -8.16 2.93 -48.22
N LYS A 252 -7.91 1.75 -47.67
CA LYS A 252 -8.72 0.53 -47.90
C LYS A 252 -8.21 -0.65 -47.07
#